data_AF-A0A450VZ42-F1
#
_entry.id   AF-A0A450VZ42-F1
#
_cell.length_a   1.000
_cell.length_b   1.000
_cell.length_c   1.000
_cell.angle_alpha   90.00
_cell.angle_beta   90.00
_cell.angle_gamma   90.00
#
_symmetry.space_group_name_H-M   'P 1'
#
loop_
_entity.id
_entity.type
_entity.pdbx_description
1 polymer ?
#
loop_
_entity_poly.entity_id
_entity_poly.type
_entity_poly.pdbx_seq_one_letter_code
_entity_poly.pdbx_strand_id
1 'polypeptide(L)' 'ENLRLVTEGILYRMRTGCPWRDLPEVFGYWNTVYKRFNRLGSKEEIDKDFQIFIKRY' A
#
# COMPACT_ATOMS: atom_id res chain seq x y z
N GLU A 1 2.19 -16.72 -1.12
CA GLU A 1 1.57 -15.37 -1.12
C GLU A 1 0.93 -15.13 -2.48
N ASN A 2 -0.38 -14.85 -2.52
CA ASN A 2 -1.11 -14.69 -3.78
C ASN A 2 -0.76 -13.33 -4.40
N LEU A 3 0.17 -13.31 -5.36
CA LEU A 3 0.59 -12.12 -6.09
C LEU A 3 -0.59 -11.32 -6.67
N ARG A 4 -1.66 -12.03 -7.05
CA ARG A 4 -2.91 -11.44 -7.53
C ARG A 4 -3.58 -10.53 -6.49
N LEU A 5 -3.72 -11.00 -5.24
CA LEU A 5 -4.34 -10.22 -4.16
C LEU A 5 -3.52 -8.98 -3.81
N VAL A 6 -2.19 -9.11 -3.83
CA VAL A 6 -1.28 -7.99 -3.62
C VAL A 6 -1.45 -6.93 -4.71
N THR A 7 -1.52 -7.34 -5.98
CA THR A 7 -1.78 -6.42 -7.09
C THR A 7 -3.18 -5.79 -6.99
N GLU A 8 -4.20 -6.55 -6.60
CA GLU A 8 -5.55 -6.02 -6.37
C GLU A 8 -5.58 -4.99 -5.22
N GLY A 9 -4.82 -5.20 -4.14
CA GLY A 9 -4.65 -4.23 -3.06
C GLY A 9 -3.98 -2.94 -3.51
N ILE A 10 -2.94 -3.03 -4.35
CA ILE A 10 -2.31 -1.86 -4.97
C ILE A 10 -3.33 -1.07 -5.80
N LEU A 11 -4.07 -1.76 -6.67
CA LEU A 11 -5.09 -1.12 -7.51
C LEU A 11 -6.22 -0.50 -6.69
N TYR A 12 -6.65 -1.16 -5.61
CA TYR A 12 -7.65 -0.64 -4.69
C TYR A 12 -7.19 0.68 -4.07
N ARG A 13 -5.96 0.72 -3.55
CA ARG A 13 -5.36 1.95 -3.00
C ARG A 13 -5.26 3.05 -4.04
N MET A 14 -4.86 2.74 -5.28
CA MET A 14 -4.79 3.74 -6.35
C MET A 14 -6.16 4.31 -6.72
N ARG A 15 -7.24 3.52 -6.60
CA ARG A 15 -8.62 3.96 -6.87
C ARG A 15 -9.22 4.76 -5.72
N THR A 16 -8.95 4.35 -4.49
CA THR A 16 -9.59 4.94 -3.30
C THR A 16 -8.77 6.06 -2.67
N GLY A 17 -7.46 6.10 -2.92
CA GLY A 17 -6.54 7.02 -2.24
C GLY A 17 -6.40 6.74 -0.75
N CYS A 18 -6.85 5.59 -0.25
CA CYS A 18 -6.76 5.29 1.17
C CYS A 18 -5.30 5.20 1.65
N PRO A 19 -5.03 5.54 2.93
CA PRO A 19 -3.74 5.27 3.53
C PRO A 19 -3.40 3.77 3.45
N TRP A 20 -2.12 3.43 3.35
CA TRP A 20 -1.70 2.03 3.25
C TRP A 20 -2.15 1.17 4.44
N ARG A 21 -2.25 1.75 5.64
CA ARG A 21 -2.69 1.02 6.85
C ARG A 21 -4.17 0.72 6.89
N ASP A 22 -4.98 1.48 6.16
CA ASP A 22 -6.42 1.27 6.05
C ASP A 22 -6.77 0.33 4.90
N LEU A 23 -5.77 -0.30 4.28
CA LEU A 23 -5.98 -1.28 3.24
C LEU A 23 -6.74 -2.49 3.84
N PRO A 24 -7.85 -2.92 3.22
CA PRO A 24 -8.60 -4.08 3.71
C PRO A 24 -7.71 -5.33 3.80
N GLU A 25 -7.80 -6.06 4.92
CA GLU A 25 -7.00 -7.28 5.17
C GLU A 25 -7.25 -8.39 4.14
N VAL A 26 -8.34 -8.30 3.37
CA VAL A 26 -8.66 -9.21 2.26
C VAL A 26 -7.56 -9.23 1.18
N PHE A 27 -6.79 -8.15 1.05
CA PHE A 27 -5.65 -8.04 0.12
C PHE A 27 -4.33 -8.55 0.71
N GLY A 28 -4.35 -8.96 1.99
CA GLY A 28 -3.18 -9.34 2.76
C GLY A 28 -2.64 -8.19 3.61
N TYR A 29 -1.54 -8.46 4.32
CA TYR A 29 -0.93 -7.47 5.20
C TYR A 29 -0.41 -6.28 4.40
N TRP A 30 -0.85 -5.08 4.77
CA TRP A 30 -0.54 -3.83 4.06
C TRP A 30 0.97 -3.63 3.82
N ASN A 31 1.83 -4.08 4.74
CA ASN A 31 3.28 -3.93 4.62
C ASN A 31 3.85 -4.78 3.48
N THR A 32 3.28 -5.97 3.24
CA THR A 32 3.67 -6.79 2.08
C THR A 32 3.24 -6.11 0.77
N VAL A 33 2.01 -5.60 0.74
CA VAL A 33 1.46 -4.89 -0.43
C VAL A 33 2.31 -3.66 -0.75
N TYR A 34 2.65 -2.88 0.26
CA TYR A 34 3.52 -1.72 0.17
C TYR A 34 4.93 -2.08 -0.30
N LYS A 35 5.57 -3.10 0.29
CA LYS A 35 6.91 -3.56 -0.16
C LYS A 35 6.90 -4.00 -1.62
N ARG A 36 5.82 -4.65 -2.07
CA ARG A 36 5.66 -5.06 -3.47
C ARG A 36 5.48 -3.85 -4.38
N PHE A 37 4.67 -2.88 -3.98
CA PHE A 37 4.47 -1.63 -4.69
C PHE A 37 5.76 -0.82 -4.84
N ASN A 38 6.55 -0.74 -3.77
CA ASN A 38 7.84 -0.04 -3.78
C ASN A 38 8.85 -0.75 -4.70
N ARG A 39 8.86 -2.10 -4.68
CA ARG A 39 9.69 -2.91 -5.59
C ARG A 39 9.31 -2.74 -7.08
N LEU A 40 8.08 -2.33 -7.39
CA LEU A 40 7.63 -2.10 -8.77
C LEU A 40 8.03 -0.72 -9.34
N GLY A 41 8.74 0.12 -8.57
CA GLY A 41 9.32 1.37 -9.07
C GLY A 41 8.44 2.61 -8.92
N SER A 42 7.43 2.54 -8.03
CA SER A 42 6.51 3.63 -7.76
C SER A 42 7.20 4.71 -6.92
N LYS A 43 7.80 5.69 -7.60
CA LYS A 43 8.65 6.72 -7.01
C LYS A 43 7.85 7.67 -6.10
N GLU A 44 8.10 7.55 -4.79
CA GLU A 44 8.09 8.55 -3.70
C GLU A 44 6.83 9.43 -3.44
N GLU A 45 5.99 9.74 -4.42
CA GLU A 45 4.92 10.73 -4.21
C GLU A 45 3.74 10.18 -3.38
N ILE A 46 3.50 8.88 -3.48
CA ILE A 46 2.48 8.13 -2.73
C ILE A 46 2.92 7.81 -1.29
N ASP A 47 4.19 8.06 -0.96
CA ASP A 47 4.78 7.68 0.32
C ASP A 47 4.56 8.72 1.42
N LYS A 48 4.19 9.95 1.06
CA LYS A 48 4.00 11.05 2.01
C LYS A 48 2.95 10.71 3.08
N ASP A 49 1.81 10.15 2.70
CA ASP A 49 0.76 9.76 3.66
C ASP A 49 1.25 8.70 4.65
N PHE A 50 2.07 7.75 4.17
CA PHE A 50 2.66 6.73 5.02
C PHE A 50 3.65 7.33 6.03
N GLN A 51 4.55 8.20 5.56
CA GLN A 51 5.54 8.85 6.40
C GLN A 51 4.90 9.80 7.43
N ILE A 52 3.84 10.52 7.04
CA ILE A 52 3.07 11.38 7.95
C ILE A 52 2.42 10.53 9.05
N PHE A 53 1.81 9.40 8.69
CA PHE A 53 1.22 8.50 9.67
C PHE A 53 2.28 7.93 10.63
N ILE A 54 3.42 7.45 10.12
CA ILE A 54 4.51 6.91 10.95
C ILE A 54 5.05 7.97 11.91
N LYS A 55 5.16 9.23 11.50
CA LYS A 55 5.64 10.32 12.37
C LYS A 55 4.61 10.79 13.40
N ARG A 56 3.33 10.40 13.25
CA ARG A 56 2.22 10.79 14.14
C ARG A 56 2.09 9.88 15.36
N TYR A 57 2.72 8.71 15.34
CA TYR A 57 2.75 7.70 16.41
C TYR A 57 4.19 7.35 16.78
#